data_AF-D7VSZ9-F1
#
_entry.id   AF-D7VSZ9-F1
#
_cell.length_a   1.000
_cell.length_b   1.000
_cell.length_c   1.000
_cell.angle_alpha   90.00
_cell.angle_beta   90.00
_cell.angle_gamma   90.00
#
_symmetry.space_group_name_H-M   'P 1'
#
loop_
_entity.id
_entity.type
_entity.pdbx_description
1 polymer ?
#
loop_
_entity_poly.entity_id
_entity_poly.type
_entity_poly.pdbx_seq_one_letter_code
_entity_poly.pdbx_strand_id
1 'polypeptide(L)'
;MRSIRTLLILITVFLQVYVNAQTDPVLVPVNDRKQGYIGYYLEDGTEVVPPQFCTATYLIEDKYYIVSRAEHDHYPDGRRKEEHIPNTEKYGLLNSKGKVIIPLDNNYSFVSVNNGVITVGKNNTYGVVDEENKITVPLIYTSLDPIDANLIVAERNNKAGIIDIHNNVKVAFEFDRIYPFEKGSDGSLLAMAEIAHKTAVIDPTGKYILQPSDIYVSYLTPVSFVFKEGEHYGLMDYRKKVLIPAMYTDVYKTENELQFRKDDNYYYFSFGGKLIRKEKIEESYKSSN
;
A
#
# COMPACT_ATOMS: atom_id res chain seq x y z
N MET A 1 -6.48 -51.65 -53.56
CA MET A 1 -5.09 -51.32 -53.14
C MET A 1 -5.11 -50.00 -52.38
N ARG A 2 -4.71 -50.02 -51.09
CA ARG A 2 -4.34 -48.89 -50.18
C ARG A 2 -5.39 -47.79 -49.98
N SER A 3 -6.16 -47.75 -48.88
CA SER A 3 -5.81 -47.42 -47.47
C SER A 3 -5.38 -45.97 -47.24
N ILE A 4 -6.02 -45.32 -46.23
CA ILE A 4 -5.65 -44.16 -45.40
C ILE A 4 -6.72 -43.04 -45.45
N ARG A 5 -7.20 -42.37 -44.40
CA ARG A 5 -7.21 -42.50 -42.92
C ARG A 5 -8.30 -41.51 -42.42
N THR A 6 -9.01 -41.91 -41.37
CA THR A 6 -9.50 -41.14 -40.20
C THR A 6 -9.65 -39.61 -40.31
N LEU A 7 -10.89 -39.09 -40.20
CA LEU A 7 -11.25 -37.73 -39.73
C LEU A 7 -12.80 -37.70 -39.59
N LEU A 8 -13.51 -37.29 -38.53
CA LEU A 8 -13.23 -36.49 -37.34
C LEU A 8 -14.22 -36.94 -36.24
N ILE A 9 -13.73 -37.29 -35.05
CA ILE A 9 -14.52 -37.42 -33.82
C ILE A 9 -14.63 -36.03 -33.18
N LEU A 10 -15.67 -35.82 -32.36
CA LEU A 10 -15.96 -34.70 -31.45
C LEU A 10 -16.92 -33.63 -31.97
N ILE A 11 -18.20 -34.01 -32.04
CA ILE A 11 -19.28 -33.14 -31.58
C ILE A 11 -19.52 -33.52 -30.12
N THR A 12 -18.85 -32.86 -29.20
CA THR A 12 -19.29 -32.77 -27.80
C THR A 12 -18.59 -31.59 -27.13
N VAL A 13 -19.42 -30.69 -26.62
CA VAL A 13 -19.12 -29.84 -25.46
C VAL A 13 -18.11 -28.73 -25.75
N PHE A 14 -18.55 -27.73 -26.53
CA PHE A 14 -18.23 -26.34 -26.19
C PHE A 14 -18.96 -26.02 -24.88
N LEU A 15 -18.46 -26.55 -23.75
CA LEU A 15 -18.68 -25.91 -22.47
C LEU A 15 -17.88 -24.62 -22.60
N GLN A 16 -18.56 -23.53 -22.93
CA GLN A 16 -18.03 -22.22 -22.62
C GLN A 16 -17.68 -22.27 -21.14
N VAL A 17 -16.39 -22.37 -20.87
CA VAL A 17 -15.83 -22.04 -19.56
C VAL A 17 -16.07 -20.55 -19.43
N TYR A 18 -17.30 -20.19 -19.08
CA TYR A 18 -17.55 -19.00 -18.29
C TYR A 18 -16.79 -19.25 -17.00
N VAL A 19 -15.53 -18.83 -16.97
CA VAL A 19 -14.88 -18.49 -15.71
C VAL A 19 -15.68 -17.28 -15.21
N ASN A 20 -16.83 -17.54 -14.57
CA ASN A 20 -17.29 -16.63 -13.55
C ASN A 20 -16.12 -16.57 -12.58
N ALA A 21 -15.45 -15.42 -12.51
CA ALA A 21 -14.64 -15.10 -11.35
C ALA A 21 -15.66 -15.07 -10.19
N GLN A 22 -15.90 -16.24 -9.60
CA GLN A 22 -16.73 -16.39 -8.43
C GLN A 22 -15.94 -15.69 -7.34
N THR A 23 -16.26 -14.43 -7.10
CA THR A 23 -15.68 -13.67 -6.00
C THR A 23 -15.98 -14.47 -4.75
N ASP A 24 -14.94 -14.84 -3.99
CA ASP A 24 -15.13 -15.45 -2.68
C ASP A 24 -16.16 -14.59 -1.91
N PRO A 25 -17.17 -15.21 -1.29
CA PRO A 25 -18.19 -14.46 -0.59
C PRO A 25 -17.54 -13.67 0.55
N VAL A 26 -17.92 -12.40 0.67
CA VAL A 26 -17.38 -11.52 1.71
C VAL A 26 -17.93 -11.95 3.06
N LEU A 27 -17.03 -12.17 4.03
CA LEU A 27 -17.43 -12.40 5.41
C LEU A 27 -17.73 -11.08 6.12
N VAL A 28 -18.86 -11.05 6.80
CA VAL A 28 -19.36 -9.92 7.58
C VAL A 28 -19.05 -10.14 9.06
N PRO A 29 -18.42 -9.18 9.77
CA PRO A 29 -18.21 -9.28 11.20
C PRO A 29 -19.53 -9.09 11.96
N VAL A 30 -19.86 -10.01 12.87
CA VAL A 30 -21.08 -9.95 13.69
C VAL A 30 -20.73 -10.12 15.16
N ASN A 31 -21.21 -9.20 15.99
CA ASN A 31 -21.02 -9.23 17.45
C ASN A 31 -22.12 -10.10 18.11
N ASP A 32 -21.71 -11.16 18.80
CA ASP A 32 -22.60 -11.92 19.68
C ASP A 32 -22.85 -11.12 20.96
N ARG A 33 -24.04 -10.54 21.07
CA ARG A 33 -24.46 -9.72 22.22
C ARG A 33 -24.47 -10.47 23.56
N LYS A 34 -24.48 -11.81 23.57
CA LYS A 34 -24.46 -12.59 24.82
C LYS A 34 -23.04 -12.77 25.35
N GLN A 35 -22.08 -13.01 24.46
CA GLN A 35 -20.68 -13.29 24.83
C GLN A 35 -19.78 -12.04 24.72
N GLY A 36 -20.22 -11.05 23.95
CA GLY A 36 -19.50 -9.81 23.67
C GLY A 36 -18.33 -9.99 22.72
N TYR A 37 -18.26 -11.08 21.95
CA TYR A 37 -17.21 -11.35 20.98
C TYR A 37 -17.74 -11.24 19.55
N ILE A 38 -16.82 -11.02 18.61
CA ILE A 38 -17.10 -10.91 17.18
C ILE A 38 -16.70 -12.21 16.48
N GLY A 39 -17.56 -12.66 15.57
CA GLY A 39 -17.32 -13.75 14.62
C GLY A 39 -17.54 -13.28 13.19
N TYR A 40 -17.34 -14.16 12.22
CA TYR A 40 -17.52 -13.89 10.79
C TYR A 40 -18.58 -14.79 10.19
N TYR A 41 -19.48 -14.18 9.41
CA TYR A 41 -20.64 -14.81 8.82
C TYR A 41 -20.74 -14.48 7.33
N LEU A 42 -21.39 -15.33 6.55
CA LEU A 42 -21.84 -14.96 5.21
C LEU A 42 -23.01 -13.97 5.30
N GLU A 43 -23.30 -13.27 4.20
CA GLU A 43 -24.43 -12.32 4.14
C GLU A 43 -25.79 -12.96 4.47
N ASP A 44 -25.95 -14.25 4.20
CA ASP A 44 -27.16 -15.02 4.53
C ASP A 44 -27.27 -15.42 6.01
N GLY A 45 -26.27 -15.06 6.83
CA GLY A 45 -26.19 -15.36 8.26
C GLY A 45 -25.54 -16.72 8.58
N THR A 46 -25.00 -17.44 7.59
CA THR A 46 -24.24 -18.67 7.85
C THR A 46 -22.96 -18.35 8.62
N GLU A 47 -22.75 -19.02 9.75
CA GLU A 47 -21.51 -18.88 10.54
C GLU A 47 -20.32 -19.51 9.83
N VAL A 48 -19.24 -18.75 9.69
CA VAL A 48 -17.97 -19.22 9.11
C VAL A 48 -16.88 -19.27 10.18
N VAL A 49 -16.79 -18.24 11.01
CA VAL A 49 -15.89 -18.19 12.17
C VAL A 49 -16.71 -17.83 13.40
N PRO A 50 -16.79 -18.73 14.40
CA PRO A 50 -17.60 -18.48 15.59
C PRO A 50 -17.08 -17.25 16.37
N PRO A 51 -17.97 -16.54 17.09
CA PRO A 51 -17.60 -15.37 17.88
C PRO A 51 -16.51 -15.65 18.91
N GLN A 52 -15.36 -15.01 18.73
CA GLN A 52 -14.19 -15.22 19.61
C GLN A 52 -13.21 -14.03 19.66
N PHE A 53 -13.43 -12.99 18.86
CA PHE A 53 -12.52 -11.85 18.73
C PHE A 53 -13.06 -10.61 19.45
N CYS A 54 -12.15 -9.80 19.98
CA CYS A 54 -12.47 -8.49 20.56
C CYS A 54 -12.71 -7.45 19.46
N THR A 55 -11.89 -7.49 18.40
CA THR A 55 -12.04 -6.65 17.21
C THR A 55 -11.93 -7.50 15.95
N ALA A 56 -12.58 -7.02 14.90
CA ALA A 56 -12.63 -7.64 13.59
C ALA A 56 -12.61 -6.53 12.55
N THR A 57 -11.59 -6.49 11.70
CA THR A 57 -11.56 -5.60 10.53
C THR A 57 -11.77 -6.40 9.25
N TYR A 58 -12.05 -5.71 8.16
CA TYR A 58 -11.99 -6.28 6.81
C TYR A 58 -11.17 -5.36 5.90
N LEU A 59 -10.04 -5.89 5.41
CA LEU A 59 -9.21 -5.23 4.41
C LEU A 59 -9.74 -5.65 3.03
N ILE A 60 -10.73 -4.92 2.53
CA ILE A 60 -11.51 -5.26 1.31
C ILE A 60 -10.60 -5.52 0.11
N GLU A 61 -9.55 -4.71 -0.07
CA GLU A 61 -8.66 -4.79 -1.23
C GLU A 61 -7.73 -6.01 -1.17
N ASP A 62 -7.24 -6.34 0.03
CA ASP A 62 -6.30 -7.45 0.22
C ASP A 62 -7.02 -8.79 0.52
N LYS A 63 -8.31 -8.78 0.83
CA LYS A 63 -9.13 -9.96 1.17
C LYS A 63 -8.68 -10.70 2.44
N TYR A 64 -8.16 -9.97 3.41
CA TYR A 64 -7.80 -10.50 4.73
C TYR A 64 -8.59 -9.85 5.86
N TYR A 65 -8.60 -10.54 7.00
CA TYR A 65 -9.24 -10.11 8.23
C TYR A 65 -8.19 -10.07 9.34
N ILE A 66 -7.81 -8.87 9.78
CA ILE A 66 -7.04 -8.72 11.01
C ILE A 66 -8.01 -8.82 12.18
N VAL A 67 -7.68 -9.70 13.11
CA VAL A 67 -8.48 -9.97 14.30
C VAL A 67 -7.64 -9.75 15.54
N SER A 68 -8.27 -9.32 16.63
CA SER A 68 -7.59 -9.23 17.92
C SER A 68 -8.34 -9.97 19.01
N ARG A 69 -7.61 -10.40 20.04
CA ARG A 69 -8.18 -10.92 21.28
C ARG A 69 -7.34 -10.45 22.45
N ALA A 70 -8.00 -9.91 23.46
CA ALA A 70 -7.40 -9.52 24.73
C ALA A 70 -8.07 -10.29 25.87
N GLU A 71 -7.46 -10.28 27.05
CA GLU A 71 -8.07 -10.80 28.27
C GLU A 71 -9.03 -9.77 28.86
N HIS A 72 -10.07 -10.26 29.53
CA HIS A 72 -11.13 -9.44 30.11
C HIS A 72 -11.54 -9.98 31.47
N ASP A 73 -11.84 -9.06 32.37
CA ASP A 73 -12.61 -9.35 33.56
C ASP A 73 -14.05 -9.77 33.22
N HIS A 74 -14.68 -10.49 34.15
CA HIS A 74 -16.07 -10.91 34.02
C HIS A 74 -16.89 -10.40 35.22
N TYR A 75 -18.16 -10.06 34.96
CA TYR A 75 -19.14 -9.83 36.01
C TYR A 75 -19.48 -11.15 36.73
N PRO A 76 -20.03 -11.10 37.96
CA PRO A 76 -20.44 -12.31 38.69
C PRO A 76 -21.47 -13.18 37.95
N ASP A 77 -22.22 -12.59 37.02
CA ASP A 77 -23.18 -13.30 36.16
C ASP A 77 -22.53 -13.96 34.91
N GLY A 78 -21.20 -13.87 34.78
CA GLY A 78 -20.42 -14.47 33.70
C GLY A 78 -20.31 -13.61 32.44
N ARG A 79 -20.91 -12.42 32.38
CA ARG A 79 -20.75 -11.52 31.22
C ARG A 79 -19.34 -10.89 31.20
N ARG A 80 -18.74 -10.80 30.02
CA ARG A 80 -17.46 -10.13 29.78
C ARG A 80 -17.59 -8.61 30.00
N LYS A 81 -16.63 -7.97 30.68
CA LYS A 81 -16.53 -6.50 30.73
C LYS A 81 -15.95 -5.97 29.42
N GLU A 82 -16.39 -4.79 28.98
CA GLU A 82 -15.93 -4.19 27.72
C GLU A 82 -14.44 -3.79 27.77
N GLU A 83 -13.98 -3.32 28.92
CA GLU A 83 -12.58 -2.95 29.16
C GLU A 83 -11.67 -4.19 29.09
N HIS A 84 -10.65 -4.11 28.24
CA HIS A 84 -9.61 -5.15 28.15
C HIS A 84 -8.54 -4.93 29.21
N ILE A 85 -7.91 -6.03 29.63
CA ILE A 85 -6.73 -5.98 30.47
C ILE A 85 -5.57 -5.48 29.61
N PRO A 86 -4.93 -4.34 29.93
CA PRO A 86 -3.85 -3.79 29.11
C PRO A 86 -2.71 -4.78 28.92
N ASN A 87 -2.04 -4.71 27.76
CA ASN A 87 -0.90 -5.57 27.38
C ASN A 87 -1.21 -7.07 27.23
N THR A 88 -2.48 -7.46 27.14
CA THR A 88 -2.91 -8.84 26.85
C THR A 88 -3.39 -9.03 25.41
N GLU A 89 -3.48 -7.93 24.64
CA GLU A 89 -3.97 -7.99 23.27
C GLU A 89 -2.99 -8.76 22.37
N LYS A 90 -3.54 -9.69 21.62
CA LYS A 90 -2.85 -10.45 20.58
C LYS A 90 -3.59 -10.27 19.27
N TYR A 91 -2.82 -10.24 18.18
CA TYR A 91 -3.35 -10.09 16.83
C TYR A 91 -3.24 -11.40 16.06
N GLY A 92 -4.18 -11.64 15.17
CA GLY A 92 -4.18 -12.76 14.24
C GLY A 92 -4.63 -12.30 12.86
N LEU A 93 -4.54 -13.20 11.89
CA LEU A 93 -4.92 -12.94 10.51
C LEU A 93 -5.69 -14.12 9.95
N LEU A 94 -6.84 -13.84 9.34
CA LEU A 94 -7.62 -14.80 8.57
C LEU A 94 -7.60 -14.43 7.09
N ASN A 95 -7.67 -15.42 6.21
CA ASN A 95 -7.89 -15.19 4.78
C ASN A 95 -9.38 -14.95 4.46
N SER A 96 -9.68 -14.72 3.18
CA SER A 96 -11.04 -14.48 2.65
C SER A 96 -12.08 -15.54 3.05
N LYS A 97 -11.63 -16.76 3.36
CA LYS A 97 -12.47 -17.92 3.71
C LYS A 97 -12.56 -18.14 5.21
N GLY A 98 -12.03 -17.22 6.03
CA GLY A 98 -12.01 -17.34 7.48
C GLY A 98 -10.98 -18.35 8.01
N LYS A 99 -10.11 -18.88 7.14
CA LYS A 99 -9.02 -19.77 7.56
C LYS A 99 -7.95 -18.93 8.26
N VAL A 100 -7.53 -19.39 9.43
CA VAL A 100 -6.42 -18.79 10.18
C VAL A 100 -5.12 -18.94 9.39
N ILE A 101 -4.48 -17.81 9.10
CA ILE A 101 -3.09 -17.73 8.64
C ILE A 101 -2.21 -17.52 9.85
N ILE A 102 -2.38 -16.39 10.56
CA ILE A 102 -1.64 -16.08 11.78
C ILE A 102 -2.54 -16.37 12.98
N PRO A 103 -2.23 -17.38 13.81
CA PRO A 103 -3.04 -17.73 14.96
C PRO A 103 -2.85 -16.72 16.09
N LEU A 104 -3.85 -16.52 16.96
CA LEU A 104 -3.77 -15.55 18.07
C LEU A 104 -2.68 -15.85 19.11
N ASP A 105 -2.18 -17.08 19.21
CA ASP A 105 -1.13 -17.50 20.14
C ASP A 105 0.30 -17.34 19.56
N ASN A 106 0.43 -16.59 18.45
CA ASN A 106 1.72 -16.25 17.86
C ASN A 106 2.59 -15.35 18.77
N ASN A 107 3.82 -15.11 18.32
CA ASN A 107 4.83 -14.30 19.03
C ASN A 107 5.21 -12.99 18.31
N TYR A 108 4.41 -12.57 17.33
CA TYR A 108 4.55 -11.31 16.64
C TYR A 108 3.93 -10.19 17.47
N SER A 109 4.60 -9.05 17.50
CA SER A 109 4.11 -7.80 18.09
C SER A 109 3.37 -6.91 17.08
N PHE A 110 3.37 -7.31 15.80
CA PHE A 110 2.78 -6.54 14.70
C PHE A 110 2.36 -7.49 13.58
N VAL A 111 1.19 -7.22 12.99
CA VAL A 111 0.67 -7.89 11.79
C VAL A 111 -0.01 -6.83 10.93
N SER A 112 0.35 -6.75 9.65
CA SER A 112 -0.35 -5.94 8.66
C SER A 112 -0.43 -6.66 7.33
N VAL A 113 -1.37 -6.22 6.49
CA VAL A 113 -1.40 -6.57 5.09
C VAL A 113 -1.46 -5.29 4.28
N ASN A 114 -0.66 -5.23 3.22
CA ASN A 114 -0.66 -4.15 2.25
C ASN A 114 -0.24 -4.71 0.90
N ASN A 115 -0.99 -4.40 -0.16
CA ASN A 115 -0.75 -4.92 -1.51
C ASN A 115 -0.68 -6.47 -1.55
N GLY A 116 -1.46 -7.15 -0.70
CA GLY A 116 -1.43 -8.61 -0.53
C GLY A 116 -0.18 -9.17 0.17
N VAL A 117 0.72 -8.33 0.66
CA VAL A 117 1.93 -8.75 1.39
C VAL A 117 1.66 -8.77 2.89
N ILE A 118 1.78 -9.95 3.51
CA ILE A 118 1.56 -10.13 4.95
C ILE A 118 2.87 -9.81 5.69
N THR A 119 2.92 -8.64 6.32
CA THR A 119 4.08 -8.19 7.10
C THR A 119 3.88 -8.51 8.57
N VAL A 120 4.89 -9.12 9.19
CA VAL A 120 4.91 -9.46 10.60
C VAL A 120 6.11 -8.81 11.29
N GLY A 121 5.93 -8.38 12.54
CA GLY A 121 6.98 -7.73 13.31
C GLY A 121 7.22 -8.41 14.65
N LYS A 122 8.48 -8.43 15.09
CA LYS A 122 8.91 -8.92 16.40
C LYS A 122 10.19 -8.21 16.81
N ASN A 123 10.29 -7.79 18.07
CA ASN A 123 11.50 -7.15 18.61
C ASN A 123 12.01 -5.96 17.75
N ASN A 124 11.12 -5.12 17.24
CA ASN A 124 11.41 -3.99 16.34
C ASN A 124 12.05 -4.38 15.00
N THR A 125 11.89 -5.63 14.57
CA THR A 125 12.28 -6.11 13.25
C THR A 125 11.08 -6.68 12.52
N TYR A 126 11.08 -6.56 11.20
CA TYR A 126 9.98 -6.92 10.34
C TYR A 126 10.40 -7.94 9.29
N GLY A 127 9.46 -8.80 8.93
CA GLY A 127 9.58 -9.84 7.91
C GLY A 127 8.24 -10.06 7.21
N VAL A 128 8.21 -11.02 6.30
CA VAL A 128 7.02 -11.38 5.51
C VAL A 128 6.75 -12.87 5.68
N VAL A 129 5.48 -13.22 5.73
CA VAL A 129 5.01 -14.61 5.74
C VAL A 129 4.08 -14.89 4.55
N ASP A 130 3.99 -16.14 4.14
CA ASP A 130 2.98 -16.61 3.18
C ASP A 130 1.63 -16.95 3.85
N GLU A 131 0.66 -17.44 3.06
CA GLU A 131 -0.67 -17.85 3.55
C GLU A 131 -0.65 -19.12 4.43
N GLU A 132 0.47 -19.82 4.48
CA GLU A 132 0.75 -20.90 5.42
C GLU A 132 1.49 -20.41 6.68
N ASN A 133 1.67 -19.09 6.83
CA ASN A 133 2.42 -18.44 7.91
C ASN A 133 3.88 -18.90 8.00
N LYS A 134 4.47 -19.29 6.87
CA LYS A 134 5.90 -19.55 6.75
C LYS A 134 6.62 -18.25 6.39
N ILE A 135 7.71 -17.98 7.09
CA ILE A 135 8.56 -16.81 6.86
C ILE A 135 9.21 -16.90 5.47
N THR A 136 8.86 -15.97 4.58
CA THR A 136 9.47 -15.82 3.24
C THR A 136 10.51 -14.70 3.21
N VAL A 137 10.33 -13.66 4.04
CA VAL A 137 11.33 -12.63 4.31
C VAL A 137 11.65 -12.67 5.81
N PRO A 138 12.92 -12.90 6.20
CA PRO A 138 13.30 -13.01 7.61
C PRO A 138 13.07 -11.70 8.37
N LEU A 139 12.74 -11.81 9.66
CA LEU A 139 12.55 -10.68 10.57
C LEU A 139 13.90 -10.07 10.96
N ILE A 140 14.51 -9.35 10.02
CA ILE A 140 15.83 -8.71 10.17
C ILE A 140 15.84 -7.25 9.70
N TYR A 141 14.73 -6.77 9.15
CA TYR A 141 14.61 -5.42 8.59
C TYR A 141 14.02 -4.46 9.61
N THR A 142 14.49 -3.22 9.63
CA THR A 142 13.96 -2.15 10.48
C THR A 142 12.71 -1.51 9.90
N SER A 143 12.50 -1.64 8.59
CA SER A 143 11.30 -1.19 7.87
C SER A 143 11.07 -2.06 6.64
N LEU A 144 9.79 -2.30 6.32
CA LEU A 144 9.32 -2.93 5.10
C LEU A 144 8.11 -2.14 4.58
N ASP A 145 8.17 -1.68 3.34
CA ASP A 145 7.13 -0.92 2.66
C ASP A 145 6.81 -1.57 1.30
N PRO A 146 5.74 -2.40 1.22
CA PRO A 146 5.34 -3.08 -0.01
C PRO A 146 5.02 -2.10 -1.14
N ILE A 147 5.74 -2.21 -2.26
CA ILE A 147 5.51 -1.43 -3.48
C ILE A 147 4.30 -1.99 -4.25
N ASP A 148 4.26 -3.32 -4.34
CA ASP A 148 3.19 -4.13 -4.92
C ASP A 148 3.21 -5.53 -4.28
N ALA A 149 2.47 -6.48 -4.86
CA ALA A 149 2.39 -7.85 -4.35
C ALA A 149 3.70 -8.66 -4.41
N ASN A 150 4.74 -8.15 -5.06
CA ASN A 150 6.01 -8.85 -5.31
C ASN A 150 7.25 -8.09 -4.86
N LEU A 151 7.20 -6.76 -4.76
CA LEU A 151 8.35 -5.90 -4.44
C LEU A 151 8.14 -5.11 -3.15
N ILE A 152 9.21 -4.96 -2.39
CA ILE A 152 9.19 -4.31 -1.07
C ILE A 152 10.42 -3.41 -0.95
N VAL A 153 10.21 -2.13 -0.59
CA VAL A 153 11.30 -1.30 -0.08
C VAL A 153 11.64 -1.80 1.32
N ALA A 154 12.89 -2.21 1.51
CA ALA A 154 13.36 -2.74 2.78
C ALA A 154 14.49 -1.88 3.33
N GLU A 155 14.51 -1.71 4.65
CA GLU A 155 15.57 -1.00 5.35
C GLU A 155 16.30 -1.93 6.33
N ARG A 156 17.64 -1.91 6.27
CA ARG A 156 18.50 -2.53 7.29
C ARG A 156 19.80 -1.74 7.39
N ASN A 157 20.37 -1.68 8.59
CA ASN A 157 21.63 -0.96 8.85
C ASN A 157 21.60 0.50 8.35
N ASN A 158 20.47 1.20 8.51
CA ASN A 158 20.24 2.58 8.06
C ASN A 158 20.42 2.79 6.55
N LYS A 159 20.23 1.73 5.76
CA LYS A 159 20.25 1.78 4.30
C LYS A 159 19.01 1.12 3.74
N ALA A 160 18.48 1.70 2.69
CA ALA A 160 17.32 1.24 1.97
C ALA A 160 17.72 0.55 0.65
N GLY A 161 17.00 -0.50 0.31
CA GLY A 161 17.07 -1.21 -0.96
C GLY A 161 15.70 -1.76 -1.33
N ILE A 162 15.62 -2.55 -2.41
CA ILE A 162 14.38 -3.20 -2.84
C ILE A 162 14.62 -4.70 -2.89
N ILE A 163 13.73 -5.46 -2.26
CA ILE A 163 13.73 -6.92 -2.27
C ILE A 163 12.43 -7.44 -2.91
N ASP A 164 12.41 -8.70 -3.33
CA ASP A 164 11.15 -9.39 -3.55
C ASP A 164 10.59 -10.05 -2.29
N ILE A 165 9.36 -10.55 -2.37
CA ILE A 165 8.67 -11.30 -1.29
C ILE A 165 9.36 -12.62 -0.89
N HIS A 166 10.43 -13.03 -1.57
CA HIS A 166 11.28 -14.17 -1.23
C HIS A 166 12.67 -13.74 -0.72
N ASN A 167 12.83 -12.46 -0.35
CA ASN A 167 14.04 -11.87 0.18
C ASN A 167 15.22 -11.81 -0.81
N ASN A 168 14.97 -11.91 -2.12
CA ASN A 168 16.01 -11.68 -3.12
C ASN A 168 16.18 -10.17 -3.32
N VAL A 169 17.41 -9.69 -3.17
CA VAL A 169 17.76 -8.28 -3.39
C VAL A 169 17.64 -7.96 -4.88
N LYS A 170 16.75 -7.02 -5.23
CA LYS A 170 16.58 -6.47 -6.59
C LYS A 170 17.36 -5.16 -6.76
N VAL A 171 17.37 -4.34 -5.72
CA VAL A 171 18.15 -3.10 -5.64
C VAL A 171 18.96 -3.12 -4.35
N ALA A 172 20.26 -2.87 -4.47
CA ALA A 172 21.19 -2.93 -3.35
C ALA A 172 20.83 -1.93 -2.24
N PHE A 173 21.22 -2.26 -1.00
CA PHE A 173 21.01 -1.43 0.19
C PHE A 173 22.06 -0.32 0.25
N GLU A 174 21.93 0.68 -0.62
CA GLU A 174 22.91 1.77 -0.79
C GLU A 174 22.30 3.15 -0.53
N PHE A 175 20.98 3.28 -0.69
CA PHE A 175 20.25 4.52 -0.46
C PHE A 175 20.17 4.83 1.02
N ASP A 176 20.31 6.10 1.38
CA ASP A 176 20.03 6.59 2.73
C ASP A 176 18.54 6.45 3.03
N ARG A 177 17.69 6.66 2.01
CA ARG A 177 16.25 6.47 2.08
C ARG A 177 15.65 6.22 0.71
N ILE A 178 14.60 5.41 0.64
CA ILE A 178 13.68 5.37 -0.50
C ILE A 178 12.30 5.73 0.07
N TYR A 179 11.67 6.76 -0.50
CA TYR A 179 10.33 7.17 -0.10
C TYR A 179 9.27 6.26 -0.75
N PRO A 180 8.02 6.23 -0.23
CA PRO A 180 6.96 5.43 -0.83
C PRO A 180 6.80 5.72 -2.31
N PHE A 181 6.59 4.66 -3.08
CA PHE A 181 6.38 4.78 -4.52
C PHE A 181 5.02 5.42 -4.81
N GLU A 182 5.02 6.48 -5.61
CA GLU A 182 3.82 7.16 -6.07
C GLU A 182 3.39 6.63 -7.44
N LYS A 183 2.12 6.24 -7.55
CA LYS A 183 1.52 5.82 -8.82
C LYS A 183 1.02 7.05 -9.60
N GLY A 184 1.60 7.26 -10.78
CA GLY A 184 1.16 8.25 -11.75
C GLY A 184 -0.13 7.86 -12.47
N SER A 185 -0.85 8.85 -13.01
CA SER A 185 -2.08 8.62 -13.78
C SER A 185 -1.87 7.86 -15.10
N ASP A 186 -0.62 7.79 -15.59
CA ASP A 186 -0.21 6.98 -16.74
C ASP A 186 0.23 5.55 -16.34
N GLY A 187 0.12 5.20 -15.06
CA GLY A 187 0.57 3.91 -14.52
C GLY A 187 2.07 3.86 -14.19
N SER A 188 2.81 4.96 -14.35
CA SER A 188 4.19 5.05 -13.84
C SER A 188 4.21 4.84 -12.32
N LEU A 189 5.31 4.28 -11.81
CA LEU A 189 5.52 4.06 -10.38
C LEU A 189 6.90 4.60 -10.06
N LEU A 190 6.97 5.71 -9.33
CA LEU A 190 8.21 6.45 -9.10
C LEU A 190 8.39 6.75 -7.61
N ALA A 191 9.62 6.70 -7.13
CA ALA A 191 9.96 7.12 -5.78
C ALA A 191 11.07 8.15 -5.80
N MET A 192 10.98 9.12 -4.88
CA MET A 192 12.15 9.87 -4.47
C MET A 192 13.07 8.95 -3.66
N ALA A 193 14.37 9.14 -3.82
CA ALA A 193 15.37 8.44 -3.02
C ALA A 193 16.48 9.41 -2.61
N GLU A 194 17.02 9.21 -1.42
CA GLU A 194 18.20 9.92 -0.93
C GLU A 194 19.41 9.02 -0.99
N ILE A 195 20.49 9.52 -1.58
CA ILE A 195 21.78 8.82 -1.63
C ILE A 195 22.92 9.82 -1.49
N ALA A 196 23.76 9.62 -0.49
CA ALA A 196 24.86 10.53 -0.14
C ALA A 196 24.37 11.99 0.00
N HIS A 197 23.24 12.17 0.69
CA HIS A 197 22.57 13.47 0.89
C HIS A 197 22.07 14.18 -0.39
N LYS A 198 22.00 13.46 -1.52
CA LYS A 198 21.45 13.97 -2.78
C LYS A 198 20.11 13.34 -3.09
N THR A 199 19.26 14.12 -3.73
CA THR A 199 17.95 13.66 -4.18
C THR A 199 18.07 12.95 -5.53
N ALA A 200 17.48 11.78 -5.64
CA ALA A 200 17.31 11.02 -6.86
C ALA A 200 15.83 10.66 -7.05
N VAL A 201 15.48 10.25 -8.26
CA VAL A 201 14.17 9.64 -8.56
C VAL A 201 14.44 8.32 -9.25
N ILE A 202 13.84 7.25 -8.75
CA ILE A 202 14.02 5.89 -9.25
C ILE A 202 12.68 5.24 -9.59
N ASP A 203 12.72 4.25 -10.48
CA ASP A 203 11.65 3.28 -10.65
C ASP A 203 11.87 2.03 -9.75
N PRO A 204 10.92 1.09 -9.66
CA PRO A 204 11.04 -0.09 -8.79
C PRO A 204 12.18 -1.05 -9.17
N THR A 205 12.78 -0.89 -10.36
CA THR A 205 13.97 -1.65 -10.77
C THR A 205 15.26 -1.02 -10.27
N GLY A 206 15.18 0.15 -9.62
CA GLY A 206 16.33 0.94 -9.18
C GLY A 206 16.94 1.79 -10.28
N LYS A 207 16.30 1.86 -11.47
CA LYS A 207 16.79 2.72 -12.54
C LYS A 207 16.54 4.18 -12.18
N TYR A 208 17.60 4.98 -12.26
CA TYR A 208 17.50 6.43 -12.12
C TYR A 208 16.69 7.05 -13.26
N ILE A 209 15.58 7.69 -12.89
CA ILE A 209 14.81 8.62 -13.70
C ILE A 209 15.39 10.04 -13.54
N LEU A 210 15.78 10.39 -12.31
CA LEU A 210 16.64 11.53 -12.00
C LEU A 210 17.90 11.01 -11.29
N GLN A 211 19.06 11.30 -11.86
CA GLN A 211 20.37 11.02 -11.23
C GLN A 211 20.54 11.83 -9.94
N PRO A 212 21.27 11.32 -8.92
CA PRO A 212 21.50 12.02 -7.67
C PRO A 212 21.98 13.46 -7.88
N SER A 213 21.22 14.42 -7.36
CA SER A 213 21.39 15.85 -7.62
C SER A 213 21.08 16.66 -6.36
N ASP A 214 21.67 17.86 -6.26
CA ASP A 214 21.40 18.83 -5.17
C ASP A 214 20.06 19.56 -5.35
N ILE A 215 19.19 19.06 -6.24
CA ILE A 215 17.89 19.66 -6.50
C ILE A 215 16.93 19.17 -5.43
N TYR A 216 16.30 20.11 -4.75
CA TYR A 216 15.18 19.80 -3.86
C TYR A 216 13.95 19.46 -4.70
N VAL A 217 13.49 18.21 -4.62
CA VAL A 217 12.29 17.73 -5.28
C VAL A 217 11.14 17.75 -4.28
N SER A 218 10.09 18.51 -4.57
CA SER A 218 8.92 18.63 -3.69
C SER A 218 7.82 17.64 -4.03
N TYR A 219 7.56 17.41 -5.32
CA TYR A 219 6.52 16.49 -5.80
C TYR A 219 6.94 15.84 -7.11
N LEU A 220 6.60 14.56 -7.26
CA LEU A 220 6.70 13.85 -8.53
C LEU A 220 5.41 13.95 -9.33
N THR A 221 5.55 13.93 -10.64
CA THR A 221 4.49 13.72 -11.62
C THR A 221 4.97 12.65 -12.61
N PRO A 222 4.10 12.11 -13.48
CA PRO A 222 4.52 11.11 -14.46
C PRO A 222 5.69 11.52 -15.38
N VAL A 223 5.84 12.82 -15.69
CA VAL A 223 6.77 13.31 -16.72
C VAL A 223 7.71 14.42 -16.25
N SER A 224 7.51 14.92 -15.03
CA SER A 224 8.23 16.07 -14.48
C SER A 224 8.20 16.03 -12.95
N PHE A 225 8.91 16.95 -12.32
CA PHE A 225 8.87 17.13 -10.88
C PHE A 225 8.86 18.61 -10.51
N VAL A 226 8.20 18.91 -9.39
CA VAL A 226 8.20 20.24 -8.79
C VAL A 226 9.51 20.41 -8.02
N PHE A 227 10.22 21.50 -8.28
CA PHE A 227 11.45 21.84 -7.58
C PHE A 227 11.31 23.18 -6.86
N LYS A 228 12.16 23.40 -5.85
CA LYS A 228 12.21 24.66 -5.10
C LYS A 228 13.57 25.34 -5.27
N GLU A 229 13.57 26.63 -5.53
CA GLU A 229 14.75 27.50 -5.54
C GLU A 229 14.48 28.70 -4.62
N GLY A 230 15.24 28.79 -3.51
CA GLY A 230 14.91 29.70 -2.41
C GLY A 230 13.51 29.42 -1.86
N GLU A 231 12.64 30.44 -1.87
CA GLU A 231 11.24 30.33 -1.43
C GLU A 231 10.24 30.05 -2.57
N HIS A 232 10.72 29.84 -3.80
CA HIS A 232 9.86 29.73 -4.96
C HIS A 232 9.87 28.34 -5.59
N TYR A 233 8.70 27.90 -6.04
CA TYR A 233 8.50 26.65 -6.74
C TYR A 233 8.48 26.83 -8.25
N GLY A 234 9.04 25.85 -8.95
CA GLY A 234 9.01 25.71 -10.39
C GLY A 234 8.74 24.26 -10.81
N LEU A 235 8.75 24.00 -12.11
CA LEU A 235 8.54 22.67 -12.70
C LEU A 235 9.67 22.34 -13.67
N MET A 236 10.18 21.12 -13.58
CA MET A 236 11.30 20.66 -14.39
C MET A 236 11.03 19.25 -14.92
N ASP A 237 11.40 18.96 -16.17
CA ASP A 237 11.36 17.58 -16.68
C ASP A 237 12.49 16.74 -16.06
N TYR A 238 12.42 15.42 -16.20
CA TYR A 238 13.44 14.50 -15.66
C TYR A 238 14.82 14.61 -16.33
N ARG A 239 14.95 15.35 -17.45
CA ARG A 239 16.23 15.70 -18.08
C ARG A 239 16.79 17.03 -17.57
N LYS A 240 16.18 17.56 -16.51
CA LYS A 240 16.48 18.84 -15.88
C LYS A 240 16.20 20.08 -16.74
N LYS A 241 15.32 19.96 -17.74
CA LYS A 241 14.84 21.13 -18.49
C LYS A 241 13.77 21.84 -17.67
N VAL A 242 14.02 23.10 -17.32
CA VAL A 242 13.01 23.96 -16.68
C VAL A 242 11.82 24.12 -17.63
N LEU A 243 10.65 23.66 -17.20
CA LEU A 243 9.37 23.80 -17.91
C LEU A 243 8.63 25.05 -17.42
N ILE A 244 8.69 25.31 -16.12
CA ILE A 244 8.14 26.49 -15.45
C ILE A 244 9.22 27.03 -14.50
N PRO A 245 9.64 28.31 -14.63
CA PRO A 245 10.62 28.92 -13.73
C PRO A 245 10.15 28.95 -12.27
N ALA A 246 11.10 28.89 -11.34
CA ALA A 246 10.83 29.01 -9.92
C ALA A 246 10.44 30.43 -9.53
N MET A 247 9.13 30.73 -9.56
CA MET A 247 8.61 32.07 -9.25
C MET A 247 7.23 32.07 -8.56
N TYR A 248 6.82 30.91 -8.05
CA TYR A 248 5.53 30.69 -7.41
C TYR A 248 5.72 30.42 -5.93
N THR A 249 4.88 30.96 -5.06
CA THR A 249 5.04 30.84 -3.61
C THR A 249 4.54 29.50 -3.08
N ASP A 250 3.61 28.86 -3.78
CA ASP A 250 3.00 27.60 -3.37
C ASP A 250 2.63 26.77 -4.58
N VAL A 251 2.50 25.47 -4.34
CA VAL A 251 2.11 24.48 -5.34
C VAL A 251 1.29 23.38 -4.68
N TYR A 252 0.18 23.04 -5.33
CA TYR A 252 -0.68 21.93 -4.95
C TYR A 252 -0.85 21.00 -6.16
N LYS A 253 -0.70 19.70 -5.93
CA LYS A 253 -0.87 18.66 -6.94
C LYS A 253 -2.28 18.10 -6.85
N THR A 254 -3.01 18.14 -7.96
CA THR A 254 -4.26 17.38 -8.14
C THR A 254 -3.97 16.10 -8.93
N GLU A 255 -5.00 15.30 -9.19
CA GLU A 255 -4.89 14.09 -10.01
C GLU A 255 -4.35 14.36 -11.42
N ASN A 256 -4.70 15.51 -12.01
CA ASN A 256 -4.47 15.78 -13.44
C ASN A 256 -3.64 17.03 -13.74
N GLU A 257 -3.41 17.89 -12.73
CA GLU A 257 -2.73 19.17 -12.92
C GLU A 257 -2.03 19.66 -11.66
N LEU A 258 -1.22 20.70 -11.83
CA LEU A 258 -0.55 21.42 -10.75
C LEU A 258 -1.12 22.83 -10.65
N GLN A 259 -1.59 23.19 -9.45
CA GLN A 259 -2.02 24.53 -9.13
C GLN A 259 -0.86 25.26 -8.44
N PHE A 260 -0.33 26.29 -9.08
CA PHE A 260 0.68 27.17 -8.51
C PHE A 260 0.08 28.51 -8.09
N ARG A 261 0.53 29.06 -6.95
CA ARG A 261 0.13 30.38 -6.47
C ARG A 261 1.20 31.42 -6.76
N LYS A 262 0.81 32.58 -7.29
CA LYS A 262 1.65 33.77 -7.39
C LYS A 262 0.79 35.02 -7.28
N ASP A 263 1.14 35.88 -6.33
CA ASP A 263 0.36 37.07 -5.97
C ASP A 263 -1.11 36.69 -5.69
N ASP A 264 -2.09 37.48 -6.15
CA ASP A 264 -3.52 37.17 -6.02
C ASP A 264 -4.04 36.21 -7.11
N ASN A 265 -3.21 35.29 -7.64
CA ASN A 265 -3.64 34.39 -8.72
C ASN A 265 -3.19 32.94 -8.53
N TYR A 266 -4.07 32.02 -8.93
CA TYR A 266 -3.76 30.63 -9.19
C TYR A 266 -3.48 30.40 -10.68
N TYR A 267 -2.47 29.58 -10.96
CA TYR A 267 -2.07 29.15 -12.29
C TYR A 267 -2.10 27.64 -12.35
N TYR A 268 -2.86 27.08 -13.27
CA TYR A 268 -3.02 25.64 -13.40
C TYR A 268 -2.24 25.16 -14.61
N PHE A 269 -1.33 24.22 -14.38
CA PHE A 269 -0.45 23.67 -15.40
C PHE A 269 -0.65 22.17 -15.52
N SER A 270 -0.58 21.66 -16.75
CA SER A 270 -0.38 20.23 -16.97
C SER A 270 0.95 19.79 -16.36
N PHE A 271 1.12 18.49 -16.12
CA PHE A 271 2.40 17.91 -15.70
C PHE A 271 3.55 18.14 -16.72
N GLY A 272 3.24 18.46 -17.98
CA GLY A 272 4.22 18.87 -18.99
C GLY A 272 4.55 20.37 -19.02
N GLY A 273 4.01 21.16 -18.09
CA GLY A 273 4.27 22.60 -17.97
C GLY A 273 3.44 23.51 -18.88
N LYS A 274 2.48 22.98 -19.65
CA LYS A 274 1.52 23.80 -20.40
C LYS A 274 0.53 24.48 -19.45
N LEU A 275 0.40 25.80 -19.53
CA LEU A 275 -0.64 26.56 -18.82
C LEU A 275 -2.03 26.16 -19.37
N ILE A 276 -2.91 25.72 -18.47
CA ILE A 276 -4.28 25.33 -18.77
C ILE A 276 -5.21 26.53 -18.55
N ARG A 277 -5.15 27.13 -17.36
CA ARG A 277 -5.96 28.30 -16.99
C ARG A 277 -5.31 29.12 -15.87
N LYS A 278 -5.84 30.32 -15.67
CA LYS A 278 -5.48 31.26 -14.61
C LYS A 278 -6.74 31.75 -13.93
N GLU A 279 -6.74 31.79 -12.60
CA GLU A 279 -7.87 32.24 -11.78
C GLU A 279 -7.38 33.29 -10.77
N LYS A 280 -8.21 34.30 -10.51
CA LYS A 280 -7.94 35.29 -9.47
C LYS A 280 -8.43 34.75 -8.12
N ILE A 281 -7.66 34.95 -7.06
CA ILE A 281 -8.04 34.55 -5.70
C ILE A 281 -9.13 35.50 -5.22
N GLU A 282 -10.33 34.99 -4.95
CA GLU A 282 -11.43 35.77 -4.38
C GLU A 282 -11.16 36.11 -2.89
N GLU A 283 -11.48 37.34 -2.48
CA GLU A 283 -11.12 37.89 -1.16
C GLU A 283 -11.81 37.19 0.03
N SER A 284 -12.85 36.38 -0.21
CA SER A 284 -13.61 35.67 0.83
C SER A 284 -12.81 34.60 1.58
N TYR A 285 -11.64 34.20 1.07
CA TYR A 285 -10.71 33.28 1.75
C TYR A 285 -9.58 33.98 2.51
N LYS A 286 -9.56 35.32 2.57
CA LYS A 286 -8.52 36.09 3.30
C LYS A 286 -8.73 36.14 4.82
N SER A 287 -9.81 35.57 5.37
CA SER A 287 -10.12 35.60 6.81
C SER A 287 -10.29 34.20 7.41
N SER A 288 -9.21 33.43 7.51
CA SER A 288 -9.09 32.26 8.41
C SER A 288 -7.61 31.94 8.65
N ASN A 289 -6.91 32.87 9.31
CA ASN A 289 -5.65 32.60 10.01
C ASN A 289 -5.81 33.09 11.45
#